data_AF-A0A820I8M7-F1
#
_entry.id   AF-A0A820I8M7-F1
#
_cell.length_a   1.000
_cell.length_b   1.000
_cell.length_c   1.000
_cell.angle_alpha   90.00
_cell.angle_beta   90.00
_cell.angle_gamma   90.00
#
_symmetry.space_group_name_H-M   'P 1'
#
loop_
_entity.id
_entity.type
_entity.pdbx_description
1 polymer ?
#
loop_
_entity_poly.entity_id
_entity_poly.type
_entity_poly.pdbx_seq_one_letter_code
_entity_poly.pdbx_strand_id
1 'polypeptide(L)'
;SGTQGVGENLYWASGRQINAYNAPIAWYQEIKDYDFNNGGFSMSTGHFTQLVWRNTKRLGVGVAYTNGGQSVYIVAQYLPPGNYQGQYQENVRQQGNC
;
A
#
# COMPACT_ATOMS: atom_id res chain seq x y z
N SER A 1 10.73 -8.81 0.37
CA SER A 1 10.46 -8.89 1.81
C SER A 1 9.53 -10.09 2.03
N GLY A 2 9.19 -10.46 3.26
CA GLY A 2 8.46 -11.71 3.55
C GLY A 2 8.30 -12.02 5.04
N THR A 3 8.17 -10.97 5.88
CA THR A 3 7.97 -11.17 7.32
C THR A 3 6.63 -11.87 7.55
N GLN A 4 6.64 -12.98 8.29
CA GLN A 4 5.42 -13.73 8.55
C GLN A 4 4.45 -12.92 9.43
N GLY A 5 3.17 -12.94 9.07
CA GLY A 5 2.10 -12.32 9.86
C GLY A 5 1.95 -10.79 9.69
N VAL A 6 2.57 -10.19 8.68
CA VAL A 6 2.37 -8.76 8.34
C VAL A 6 1.90 -8.59 6.90
N GLY A 7 1.16 -7.50 6.64
CA GLY A 7 0.82 -7.08 5.29
C GLY A 7 2.02 -6.37 4.65
N GLU A 8 2.08 -6.32 3.31
CA GLU A 8 3.23 -5.79 2.60
C GLU A 8 2.82 -5.02 1.33
N ASN A 9 3.36 -3.81 1.18
CA ASN A 9 3.37 -3.09 -0.10
C ASN A 9 4.82 -2.89 -0.54
N LEU A 10 5.08 -3.13 -1.83
CA LEU A 10 6.39 -2.94 -2.45
C LEU A 10 6.31 -1.85 -3.50
N TYR A 11 7.37 -1.05 -3.57
CA TYR A 11 7.54 -0.06 -4.62
C TYR A 11 9.00 -0.03 -5.06
N TRP A 12 9.19 0.07 -6.36
CA TRP A 12 10.49 0.22 -6.99
C TRP A 12 10.42 1.28 -8.07
N ALA A 13 11.45 2.12 -8.14
CA ALA A 13 11.63 3.06 -9.22
C ALA A 13 13.12 3.27 -9.51
N SER A 14 13.43 3.60 -10.76
CA SER A 14 14.78 3.93 -11.25
C SER A 14 14.75 5.15 -12.15
N GLY A 15 15.77 6.00 -12.11
CA GLY A 15 15.88 7.17 -13.00
C GLY A 15 16.49 8.42 -12.35
N ARG A 16 16.32 9.58 -12.99
CA ARG A 16 16.93 10.86 -12.57
C ARG A 16 16.25 11.55 -11.39
N GLN A 17 15.02 11.16 -11.04
CA GLN A 17 14.26 11.77 -9.94
C GLN A 17 13.61 10.68 -9.10
N ILE A 18 14.34 10.24 -8.07
CA ILE A 18 13.93 9.14 -7.21
C ILE A 18 13.54 9.71 -5.86
N ASN A 19 12.24 9.65 -5.57
CA ASN A 19 11.70 10.15 -4.33
C ASN A 19 10.84 9.07 -3.66
N ALA A 20 11.15 8.75 -2.41
CA ALA A 20 10.38 7.78 -1.64
C ALA A 20 8.94 8.22 -1.38
N TYR A 21 8.67 9.52 -1.46
CA TYR A 21 7.34 10.10 -1.41
C TYR A 21 6.40 9.58 -2.53
N ASN A 22 6.94 9.14 -3.66
CA ASN A 22 6.12 8.66 -4.77
C ASN A 22 5.47 7.29 -4.49
N ALA A 23 6.04 6.48 -3.60
CA ALA A 23 5.48 5.16 -3.26
C ALA A 23 4.07 5.23 -2.65
N PRO A 24 3.84 5.95 -1.53
CA PRO A 24 2.49 6.04 -0.96
C PRO A 24 1.49 6.71 -1.90
N ILE A 25 1.92 7.65 -2.74
CA ILE A 25 1.06 8.25 -3.76
C ILE A 25 0.64 7.20 -4.80
N ALA A 26 1.60 6.45 -5.35
CA ALA A 26 1.32 5.43 -6.36
C ALA A 26 0.37 4.35 -5.81
N TRP A 27 0.60 3.88 -4.59
CA TRP A 27 -0.31 2.93 -3.93
C TRP A 27 -1.69 3.52 -3.69
N TYR A 28 -1.79 4.79 -3.27
CA TYR A 28 -3.09 5.44 -3.04
C TYR A 28 -3.86 5.70 -4.34
N GLN A 29 -3.18 5.97 -5.45
CA GLN A 29 -3.82 6.25 -6.74
C GLN A 29 -4.65 5.08 -7.29
N GLU A 30 -4.42 3.85 -6.81
CA GLU A 30 -5.26 2.69 -7.12
C GLU A 30 -6.72 2.85 -6.64
N ILE A 31 -7.00 3.84 -5.77
CA ILE A 31 -8.36 4.20 -5.37
C ILE A 31 -9.32 4.40 -6.55
N LYS A 32 -8.81 4.89 -7.68
CA LYS A 32 -9.60 5.13 -8.91
C LYS A 32 -10.17 3.85 -9.52
N ASP A 33 -9.52 2.71 -9.23
CA ASP A 33 -9.87 1.40 -9.76
C ASP A 33 -10.62 0.54 -8.71
N TYR A 34 -10.84 1.07 -7.50
CA TYR A 34 -11.48 0.35 -6.40
C TYR A 34 -13.00 0.54 -6.39
N ASP A 35 -13.73 -0.56 -6.52
CA ASP A 35 -15.18 -0.59 -6.35
C ASP A 35 -15.55 -0.68 -4.87
N PHE A 36 -15.92 0.45 -4.28
CA PHE A 36 -16.34 0.52 -2.88
C PHE A 36 -17.69 -0.14 -2.59
N ASN A 37 -18.54 -0.36 -3.60
CA ASN A 37 -19.86 -0.97 -3.39
C ASN A 37 -19.72 -2.47 -3.15
N ASN A 38 -18.96 -3.14 -4.00
CA ASN A 38 -18.72 -4.58 -3.89
C ASN A 38 -17.56 -4.88 -2.93
N GLY A 39 -16.52 -4.03 -2.94
CA GLY A 39 -15.26 -4.27 -2.25
C GLY A 39 -14.55 -5.52 -2.77
N GLY A 40 -13.39 -5.83 -2.16
CA GLY A 40 -12.66 -7.06 -2.43
C GLY A 40 -11.24 -6.87 -2.92
N PHE A 41 -10.57 -7.99 -3.13
CA PHE A 41 -9.19 -8.01 -3.61
C PHE A 41 -9.14 -7.86 -5.13
N SER A 42 -8.26 -6.98 -5.62
CA SER A 42 -7.75 -7.02 -6.98
C SER A 42 -6.25 -6.79 -6.95
N MET A 43 -5.54 -7.37 -7.92
CA MET A 43 -4.11 -7.07 -8.13
C MET A 43 -3.87 -5.58 -8.42
N SER A 44 -4.87 -4.86 -8.92
CA SER A 44 -4.77 -3.43 -9.23
C SER A 44 -5.09 -2.50 -8.05
N THR A 45 -5.66 -3.01 -6.96
CA THR A 45 -6.13 -2.20 -5.81
C THR A 45 -5.61 -2.70 -4.47
N GLY A 46 -4.79 -3.75 -4.49
CA GLY A 46 -4.25 -4.39 -3.31
C GLY A 46 -3.38 -3.44 -2.46
N HIS A 47 -2.62 -2.55 -3.09
CA HIS A 47 -1.79 -1.63 -2.33
C HIS A 47 -2.63 -0.54 -1.67
N PHE A 48 -3.61 0.02 -2.39
CA PHE A 48 -4.55 1.00 -1.81
C PHE A 48 -5.32 0.41 -0.63
N THR A 49 -5.93 -0.75 -0.82
CA THR A 49 -6.74 -1.41 0.22
C THR A 49 -5.93 -1.71 1.48
N GLN A 50 -4.67 -2.14 1.34
CA GLN A 50 -3.77 -2.34 2.47
C GLN A 50 -3.38 -1.01 3.16
N LEU A 51 -3.19 0.06 2.37
CA LEU A 51 -2.78 1.38 2.86
C LEU A 51 -3.86 2.04 3.73
N VAL A 52 -5.13 1.92 3.35
CA VAL A 52 -6.26 2.53 4.08
C VAL A 52 -6.97 1.57 5.03
N TRP A 53 -6.43 0.37 5.24
CA TRP A 53 -7.08 -0.68 6.02
C TRP A 53 -7.30 -0.27 7.49
N ARG A 54 -8.56 -0.05 7.88
CA ARG A 54 -8.95 0.46 9.21
C ARG A 54 -8.39 -0.33 10.40
N ASN A 55 -8.33 -1.66 10.28
CA ASN A 55 -7.86 -2.52 11.36
C ASN A 55 -6.33 -2.56 11.50
N THR A 56 -5.57 -2.08 10.53
CA THR A 56 -4.12 -1.94 10.66
C THR A 56 -3.80 -0.89 11.71
N LYS A 57 -2.88 -1.20 12.65
CA LYS A 57 -2.53 -0.31 13.78
C LYS A 57 -1.09 0.19 13.74
N ARG A 58 -0.22 -0.51 13.02
CA ARG A 58 1.21 -0.22 12.96
C ARG A 58 1.66 -0.31 11.51
N LEU A 59 2.49 0.65 11.13
CA LEU A 59 3.13 0.74 9.83
C LEU A 59 4.63 0.91 10.04
N GLY A 60 5.43 0.08 9.37
CA GLY A 60 6.87 0.25 9.26
C GLY A 60 7.25 0.44 7.80
N VAL A 61 8.14 1.38 7.48
CA VAL A 61 8.59 1.64 6.11
C VAL A 61 10.11 1.57 6.06
N GLY A 62 10.62 0.70 5.18
CA GLY A 62 12.03 0.61 4.84
C GLY A 62 12.28 1.20 3.47
N VAL A 63 13.33 2.02 3.34
CA VAL A 63 13.75 2.63 2.09
C VAL A 63 15.22 2.28 1.86
N ALA A 64 15.53 1.74 0.69
CA ALA A 64 16.89 1.40 0.28
C ALA A 64 17.18 2.00 -1.10
N TYR A 65 18.34 2.65 -1.23
CA TYR A 65 18.82 3.20 -2.49
C TYR A 65 19.95 2.32 -3.03
N THR A 66 20.04 2.17 -4.36
CA THR A 66 21.21 1.54 -4.98
C THR A 66 22.44 2.44 -4.90
N ASN A 67 23.62 1.84 -5.06
CA ASN A 67 24.88 2.60 -5.13
C ASN A 67 24.80 3.66 -6.22
N GLY A 68 25.00 4.93 -5.84
CA GLY A 68 24.86 6.07 -6.74
C GLY A 68 23.43 6.63 -6.88
N GLY A 69 22.46 6.15 -6.10
CA GLY A 69 21.12 6.75 -6.02
C GLY A 69 20.27 6.63 -7.28
N GLN A 70 20.54 5.62 -8.12
CA GLN A 70 19.89 5.43 -9.43
C GLN A 70 18.63 4.56 -9.36
N SER A 71 18.36 3.93 -8.22
CA SER A 71 17.12 3.20 -7.94
C SER A 71 16.76 3.29 -6.46
N VAL A 72 15.47 3.21 -6.16
CA VAL A 72 14.95 3.06 -4.79
C VAL A 72 14.07 1.82 -4.71
N TYR A 73 14.19 1.12 -3.59
CA TYR A 73 13.30 0.06 -3.15
C TYR A 73 12.63 0.50 -1.87
N ILE A 74 11.31 0.37 -1.82
CA ILE A 74 10.50 0.78 -0.68
C ILE A 74 9.62 -0.39 -0.30
N VAL A 75 9.65 -0.71 0.98
CA VAL A 75 8.86 -1.78 1.58
C VAL A 75 8.06 -1.17 2.72
N ALA A 76 6.75 -1.28 2.66
CA ALA A 76 5.87 -0.95 3.77
C ALA A 76 5.30 -2.24 4.37
N GLN A 77 5.41 -2.38 5.68
CA GLN A 77 4.87 -3.51 6.45
C GLN A 77 3.76 -3.04 7.38
N TYR A 78 2.66 -3.80 7.42
CA TYR A 78 1.42 -3.44 8.09
C TYR A 78 1.04 -4.49 9.14
N LEU A 79 0.72 -4.06 10.36
CA LEU A 79 0.29 -4.94 11.45
C LEU A 79 -0.93 -4.37 12.20
N PRO A 80 -2.02 -5.12 12.40
CA PRO A 80 -2.35 -6.39 11.72
C PRO A 80 -2.35 -6.27 10.18
N PRO A 81 -2.11 -7.36 9.44
CA PRO A 81 -2.24 -7.38 7.98
C PRO A 81 -3.64 -6.97 7.53
N GLY A 82 -3.72 -6.36 6.34
CA GLY A 82 -4.97 -6.03 5.69
C GLY A 82 -5.35 -7.05 4.63
N ASN A 83 -6.26 -6.66 3.74
CA ASN A 83 -6.65 -7.42 2.55
C ASN A 83 -7.26 -8.81 2.82
N TYR A 84 -7.83 -8.99 4.01
CA TYR A 84 -8.57 -10.20 4.35
C TYR A 84 -9.91 -10.28 3.61
N GLN A 85 -10.12 -11.38 2.88
CA GLN A 85 -11.37 -11.63 2.17
C GLN A 85 -12.56 -11.61 3.13
N GLY A 86 -13.65 -10.96 2.71
CA GLY A 86 -14.84 -10.75 3.54
C GLY A 86 -14.76 -9.57 4.51
N GLN A 87 -13.60 -8.91 4.65
CA GLN A 87 -13.43 -7.78 5.58
C GLN A 87 -13.26 -6.42 4.89
N TYR A 88 -13.33 -6.37 3.56
CA TYR A 88 -13.05 -5.16 2.78
C TYR A 88 -14.02 -4.02 3.06
N GLN A 89 -15.33 -4.26 3.06
CA GLN A 89 -16.34 -3.21 3.27
C GLN A 89 -16.24 -2.55 4.66
N GLU A 90 -15.79 -3.30 5.67
CA GLU A 90 -15.62 -2.77 7.02
C GLU A 90 -14.34 -1.93 7.16
N ASN A 91 -13.32 -2.27 6.38
CA ASN A 91 -11.96 -1.74 6.52
C ASN A 91 -11.57 -0.69 5.49
N VAL A 92 -12.20 -0.68 4.31
CA VAL A 92 -11.90 0.21 3.19
C VAL A 92 -13.17 1.01 2.88
N ARG A 93 -13.27 2.21 3.47
CA ARG A 93 -14.46 3.06 3.37
C ARG A 93 -14.21 4.21 2.42
N GLN A 94 -15.24 4.61 1.69
CA GLN A 94 -15.22 5.90 1.01
C GLN A 94 -15.04 7.00 2.05
N GLN A 95 -14.26 8.02 1.69
CA GLN A 95 -14.25 9.26 2.44
C GLN A 95 -15.66 9.84 2.32
N GLY A 96 -16.44 9.78 3.41
CA GLY A 96 -17.71 10.49 3.47
C GLY A 96 -17.44 11.97 3.27
N ASN A 97 -18.31 12.65 2.54
CA ASN A 97 -18.24 14.11 2.37
C ASN A 97 -18.09 14.75 3.76
N CYS A 98 -16.95 15.40 3.99
CA CYS A 98 -16.73 16.25 5.15
C CYS A 98 -17.68 17.45 5.13
#